data_AF-A0AAE7T207-F1
#
_entry.id   AF-A0AAE7T207-F1
#
_cell.length_a   1.000
_cell.length_b   1.000
_cell.length_c   1.000
_cell.angle_alpha   90.00
_cell.angle_beta   90.00
_cell.angle_gamma   90.00
#
_symmetry.space_group_name_H-M   'P 1'
#
loop_
_entity.id
_entity.type
_entity.pdbx_description
1 polymer ?
#
loop_
_entity_poly.entity_id
_entity_poly.type
_entity_poly.pdbx_seq_one_letter_code
_entity_poly.pdbx_strand_id
1 'polypeptide(L)'
;MFQYKGIRIRNRHKYASERFIFYLMLPVLLLMSGFFSLFYTTITWEWCCIYWIIAFGLAGLFAYMCLYFYFYNVYQRLVHKGKLAKMIHSRRLILERVLKNGRRKVVYYPKIFYHYKNGLIHVRLPLDLGPFQDRFNEMAGQLEEAFFCDLVEEQREKNYICYTFLYDVEKNRIGIRDITVKDGIITLMKNVQWAFNKAPHAIIIGSTGGGKTYFIMSLIYALLPYGTFDICDPKRADLASLEKIPIFKDQVFYGGGILSCLINLAKETANRYDFLREQPEYELGYDYTYYHLTPHFLVIDEWAAYYASLDTKEKKKAMGCLNQIALMGRQCGVFLILGTQRPDTKYLDGAIRDNFGLRVTLGRVSKAGYKMIFEHTVKSLFNKPIKGRGYIDSGTDQVREFYAPFIDITRFNFFAEFKQLSDQLMAEKIKETKEGKNV
;
A
#
# COMPACT_ATOMS: atom_id res chain seq x y z
N MET A 1 14.71 24.39 21.03
CA MET A 1 13.88 24.41 19.80
C MET A 1 12.49 23.84 20.14
N PHE A 2 11.44 24.67 20.24
CA PHE A 2 10.09 24.19 20.55
C PHE A 2 9.49 23.50 19.32
N GLN A 3 9.63 22.18 19.24
CA GLN A 3 8.86 21.40 18.27
C GLN A 3 7.37 21.47 18.63
N TYR A 4 6.53 21.85 17.67
CA TYR A 4 5.08 21.92 17.84
C TYR A 4 4.53 20.54 18.24
N LYS A 5 4.02 20.42 19.47
CA LYS A 5 3.59 19.14 20.06
C LYS A 5 2.21 18.68 19.57
N GLY A 6 1.46 19.51 18.84
CA GLY A 6 0.08 19.24 18.47
C GLY A 6 -0.94 19.68 19.54
N ILE A 7 -2.19 19.27 19.36
CA ILE A 7 -3.31 19.63 20.23
C ILE A 7 -3.42 18.61 21.36
N ARG A 8 -3.28 19.06 22.60
CA ARG A 8 -3.46 18.21 23.78
C ARG A 8 -4.90 17.70 23.87
N ILE A 9 -5.06 16.39 23.96
CA ILE A 9 -6.36 15.76 24.19
C ILE A 9 -6.84 16.06 25.61
N ARG A 10 -8.12 16.39 25.75
CA ARG A 10 -8.77 16.76 27.00
C ARG A 10 -10.14 16.09 27.05
N ASN A 11 -10.71 15.94 28.24
CA ASN A 11 -12.04 15.36 28.43
C ASN A 11 -13.13 16.05 27.59
N ARG A 12 -13.04 17.38 27.40
CA ARG A 12 -13.97 18.12 26.54
C ARG A 12 -14.04 17.61 25.09
N HIS A 13 -13.03 16.90 24.59
CA HIS A 13 -13.06 16.40 23.22
C HIS A 13 -13.96 15.16 23.03
N LYS A 14 -14.40 14.51 24.11
CA LYS A 14 -15.18 13.25 24.08
C LYS A 14 -16.41 13.33 23.16
N TYR A 15 -17.18 14.40 23.26
CA TYR A 15 -18.40 14.63 22.47
C TYR A 15 -18.26 15.85 21.55
N ALA A 16 -17.05 16.14 21.07
CA ALA A 16 -16.82 17.32 20.24
C ALA A 16 -17.41 17.18 18.83
N SER A 17 -17.39 15.98 18.23
CA SER A 17 -17.99 15.73 16.92
C SER A 17 -19.52 15.84 16.94
N GLU A 18 -20.15 15.29 17.99
CA GLU A 18 -21.60 15.34 18.19
C GLU A 18 -22.07 16.79 18.38
N ARG A 19 -21.36 17.57 19.21
CA ARG A 19 -21.63 19.01 19.36
C ARG A 19 -21.41 19.79 18.07
N PHE A 20 -20.39 19.44 17.28
CA PHE A 20 -20.15 20.09 16.00
C PHE A 20 -21.30 19.87 15.02
N ILE A 21 -21.81 18.64 14.89
CA ILE A 21 -23.00 18.35 14.07
C ILE A 21 -24.20 19.16 14.58
N PHE A 22 -24.43 19.20 15.89
CA PHE A 22 -25.53 19.97 16.47
C PHE A 22 -25.44 21.46 16.12
N TYR A 23 -24.26 22.07 16.27
CA TYR A 23 -24.05 23.48 15.92
C TYR A 23 -24.13 23.73 14.40
N LEU A 24 -23.77 22.74 13.58
CA LEU A 24 -23.91 22.82 12.12
C LEU A 24 -25.39 22.79 11.69
N MET A 25 -26.23 22.03 12.41
CA MET A 25 -27.66 21.91 12.15
C MET A 25 -28.48 23.09 12.65
N LEU A 26 -28.02 23.77 13.71
CA LEU A 26 -28.79 24.82 14.38
C LEU A 26 -29.24 25.97 13.45
N PRO A 27 -28.40 26.53 12.55
CA PRO A 27 -28.84 27.60 11.64
C PRO A 27 -29.89 27.13 10.64
N VAL A 28 -29.76 25.89 10.13
CA VAL A 28 -30.75 25.30 9.20
C VAL A 28 -32.09 25.15 9.90
N LEU A 29 -32.10 24.64 11.14
CA LEU A 29 -33.33 24.49 11.93
C LEU A 29 -33.98 25.84 12.27
N LEU A 30 -33.19 26.88 12.59
CA LEU A 30 -33.70 28.22 12.86
C LEU A 30 -34.27 28.91 11.62
N LEU A 31 -33.68 28.70 10.44
CA LEU A 31 -34.24 29.19 9.17
C LEU A 31 -35.55 28.47 8.83
N MET A 32 -35.62 27.16 9.09
CA MET A 32 -36.84 26.37 8.94
C MET A 32 -37.97 26.87 9.85
N SER A 33 -37.68 27.11 11.12
CA SER A 33 -38.69 27.59 12.07
C SER A 33 -39.12 29.03 11.80
N GLY A 34 -38.18 29.93 11.44
CA GLY A 34 -38.48 31.32 11.11
C GLY A 34 -39.37 31.43 9.87
N PHE A 35 -39.09 30.63 8.84
CA PHE A 35 -39.94 30.56 7.65
C PHE A 35 -41.34 30.03 7.97
N PHE A 36 -41.43 28.93 8.71
CA PHE A 36 -42.73 28.38 9.13
C PHE A 36 -43.56 29.43 9.87
N SER A 37 -42.95 30.18 10.79
CA SER A 37 -43.64 31.25 11.53
C SER A 37 -44.11 32.41 10.66
N LEU A 38 -43.39 32.76 9.59
CA LEU A 38 -43.74 33.87 8.70
C LEU A 38 -44.88 33.53 7.73
N PHE A 39 -44.93 32.28 7.27
CA PHE A 39 -45.85 31.85 6.21
C PHE A 39 -47.03 31.01 6.71
N TYR A 40 -47.09 30.68 8.01
CA TYR A 40 -48.19 29.91 8.62
C TYR A 40 -49.57 30.55 8.41
N THR A 41 -49.65 31.88 8.34
CA THR A 41 -50.92 32.61 8.20
C THR A 41 -51.32 32.93 6.76
N THR A 42 -50.39 32.81 5.80
CA THR A 42 -50.58 33.25 4.40
C THR A 42 -50.79 32.12 3.41
N ILE A 43 -50.48 30.87 3.78
CA ILE A 43 -50.61 29.73 2.87
C ILE A 43 -52.02 29.14 2.94
N THR A 44 -52.73 29.14 1.81
CA THR A 44 -54.05 28.52 1.65
C THR A 44 -53.95 26.99 1.70
N TRP A 45 -54.92 26.34 2.35
CA TRP A 45 -54.94 24.93 2.77
C TRP A 45 -55.13 23.89 1.66
N GLU A 46 -54.72 24.19 0.43
CA GLU A 46 -54.67 23.19 -0.65
C GLU A 46 -53.21 22.77 -0.90
N TRP A 47 -53.04 21.64 -1.58
CA TRP A 47 -51.80 20.86 -1.85
C TRP A 47 -50.45 21.60 -1.90
N CYS A 48 -50.42 22.91 -2.18
CA CYS A 48 -49.30 23.82 -2.05
C CYS A 48 -48.53 23.74 -0.70
N CYS A 49 -49.20 23.59 0.45
CA CYS A 49 -48.51 23.45 1.75
C CYS A 49 -47.52 22.28 1.75
N ILE A 50 -47.95 21.13 1.20
CA ILE A 50 -47.16 19.90 1.20
C ILE A 50 -45.95 20.06 0.25
N TYR A 51 -46.15 20.67 -0.92
CA TYR A 51 -45.06 20.93 -1.87
C TYR A 51 -44.00 21.87 -1.31
N TRP A 52 -44.39 22.96 -0.62
CA TRP A 52 -43.44 23.89 0.00
C TRP A 52 -42.66 23.24 1.15
N ILE A 53 -43.32 22.42 1.98
CA ILE A 53 -42.66 21.67 3.07
C ILE A 53 -41.64 20.68 2.49
N ILE A 54 -42.00 19.94 1.44
CA ILE A 54 -41.08 18.99 0.80
C ILE A 54 -39.92 19.71 0.12
N ALA A 55 -40.19 20.76 -0.66
CA ALA A 55 -39.16 21.52 -1.36
C ALA A 55 -38.16 22.16 -0.40
N PHE A 56 -38.63 22.71 0.72
CA PHE A 56 -37.76 23.34 1.71
C PHE A 56 -37.02 22.32 2.57
N GLY A 57 -37.64 21.17 2.88
CA GLY A 57 -36.96 20.03 3.49
C GLY A 57 -35.81 19.50 2.61
N LEU A 58 -36.04 19.38 1.30
CA LEU A 58 -35.01 19.02 0.33
C LEU A 58 -33.90 20.09 0.23
N ALA A 59 -34.25 21.37 0.21
CA ALA A 59 -33.28 22.47 0.19
C ALA A 59 -32.44 22.53 1.47
N GLY A 60 -33.05 22.30 2.64
CA GLY A 60 -32.38 22.20 3.93
C GLY A 60 -31.43 21.00 3.99
N LEU A 61 -31.86 19.84 3.45
CA LEU A 61 -31.03 18.64 3.36
C LEU A 61 -29.85 18.84 2.39
N PHE A 62 -30.06 19.54 1.27
CA PHE A 62 -29.00 19.89 0.33
C PHE A 62 -28.00 20.89 0.93
N ALA A 63 -28.48 21.94 1.61
CA ALA A 63 -27.63 22.91 2.31
C ALA A 63 -26.83 22.22 3.43
N TYR A 64 -27.46 21.32 4.18
CA TYR A 64 -26.77 20.48 5.16
C TYR A 64 -25.69 19.60 4.51
N MET A 65 -26.00 18.93 3.40
CA MET A 65 -25.02 18.14 2.66
C MET A 65 -23.84 18.99 2.20
N CYS A 66 -24.08 20.20 1.67
CA CYS A 66 -23.04 21.13 1.27
C CYS A 66 -22.16 21.57 2.45
N LEU A 67 -22.78 21.95 3.57
CA LEU A 67 -22.08 22.34 4.79
C LEU A 67 -21.28 21.17 5.39
N TYR A 68 -21.84 19.97 5.38
CA TYR A 68 -21.16 18.76 5.81
C TYR A 68 -19.93 18.46 4.96
N PHE A 69 -20.04 18.54 3.63
CA PHE A 69 -18.89 18.38 2.73
C PHE A 69 -17.84 19.47 2.93
N TYR A 70 -18.26 20.72 3.08
CA TYR A 70 -17.35 21.85 3.32
C TYR A 70 -16.56 21.70 4.62
N PHE A 71 -17.21 21.28 5.71
CA PHE A 71 -16.57 21.08 7.01
C PHE A 71 -16.11 19.64 7.29
N TYR A 72 -16.13 18.76 6.30
CA TYR A 72 -15.84 17.34 6.48
C TYR A 72 -14.47 17.09 7.13
N ASN A 73 -13.44 17.83 6.69
CA ASN A 73 -12.09 17.73 7.24
C ASN A 73 -12.01 18.16 8.72
N VAL A 74 -12.80 19.15 9.14
CA VAL A 74 -12.89 19.59 10.54
C VAL A 74 -13.60 18.53 11.37
N TYR A 75 -14.72 18.01 10.86
CA TYR A 75 -15.48 16.93 11.49
C TYR A 75 -14.60 15.70 11.74
N GLN A 76 -13.84 15.24 10.75
CA GLN A 76 -12.92 14.11 10.88
C GLN A 76 -11.87 14.32 11.99
N ARG A 77 -11.27 15.51 12.08
CA ARG A 77 -10.33 15.85 13.17
C ARG A 77 -11.00 15.80 14.56
N LEU A 78 -12.27 16.18 14.66
CA LEU A 78 -13.03 16.10 15.90
C LEU A 78 -13.36 14.65 16.27
N VAL A 79 -13.70 13.81 15.29
CA VAL A 79 -13.91 12.36 15.49
C VAL A 79 -12.65 11.71 16.04
N HIS A 80 -11.47 11.98 15.44
CA HIS A 80 -10.20 11.43 15.94
C HIS A 80 -9.89 11.85 17.38
N LYS A 81 -10.03 13.14 17.69
CA LYS A 81 -9.84 13.66 19.06
C LYS A 81 -10.86 13.05 20.04
N GLY A 82 -12.10 12.85 19.59
CA GLY A 82 -13.16 12.21 20.37
C GLY A 82 -12.87 10.75 20.68
N LYS A 83 -12.37 9.98 19.70
CA LYS A 83 -11.93 8.58 19.89
C LYS A 83 -10.79 8.50 20.91
N LEU A 84 -9.76 9.35 20.82
CA LEU A 84 -8.68 9.41 21.82
C LEU A 84 -9.18 9.77 23.21
N ALA A 85 -10.07 10.77 23.31
CA ALA A 85 -10.65 11.16 24.58
C ALA A 85 -11.50 10.04 25.20
N LYS A 86 -12.33 9.35 24.40
CA LYS A 86 -13.12 8.19 24.83
C LYS A 86 -12.21 7.05 25.29
N MET A 87 -11.11 6.79 24.57
CA MET A 87 -10.11 5.76 24.90
C MET A 87 -9.45 5.96 26.27
N ILE A 88 -9.06 7.21 26.60
CA ILE A 88 -8.44 7.54 27.90
C ILE A 88 -9.34 7.09 29.07
N HIS A 89 -10.66 7.29 28.93
CA HIS A 89 -11.62 6.91 29.96
C HIS A 89 -11.98 5.42 29.94
N SER A 90 -12.27 4.86 28.75
CA SER A 90 -12.69 3.46 28.65
C SER A 90 -11.60 2.48 29.10
N ARG A 91 -10.33 2.80 28.86
CA ARG A 91 -9.17 1.98 29.27
C ARG A 91 -8.61 2.34 30.65
N ARG A 92 -9.30 3.19 31.42
CA ARG A 92 -8.88 3.66 32.76
C ARG A 92 -7.43 4.17 32.78
N LEU A 93 -7.05 4.97 31.77
CA LEU A 93 -5.71 5.57 31.66
C LEU A 93 -5.59 6.86 32.49
N ILE A 94 -6.34 6.94 33.58
CA ILE A 94 -6.42 8.09 34.49
C ILE A 94 -6.26 7.59 35.92
N LEU A 95 -5.59 8.37 36.76
CA LEU A 95 -5.58 8.10 38.21
C LEU A 95 -6.61 9.00 38.86
N GLU A 96 -7.54 8.39 39.59
CA GLU A 96 -8.54 9.08 40.39
C GLU A 96 -8.28 8.83 41.87
N ARG A 97 -8.35 9.88 42.69
CA ARG A 97 -8.36 9.78 44.15
C ARG A 97 -9.77 10.07 44.64
N VAL A 98 -10.29 9.18 45.48
CA VAL A 98 -11.57 9.38 46.17
C VAL A 98 -11.34 10.38 47.32
N LEU A 99 -12.09 11.47 47.33
CA LEU A 99 -12.09 12.47 48.40
C LEU A 99 -12.95 11.97 49.57
N LYS A 100 -12.74 12.52 50.76
CA LYS A 100 -13.49 12.18 51.99
C LYS A 100 -15.03 12.34 51.84
N ASN A 101 -15.49 13.15 50.89
CA ASN A 101 -16.90 13.37 50.57
C ASN A 101 -17.46 12.43 49.49
N GLY A 102 -16.75 11.35 49.15
CA GLY A 102 -17.14 10.38 48.13
C GLY A 102 -16.94 10.85 46.68
N ARG A 103 -16.58 12.12 46.45
CA ARG A 103 -16.31 12.65 45.09
C ARG A 103 -14.95 12.14 44.59
N ARG A 104 -14.87 11.80 43.31
CA ARG A 104 -13.60 11.40 42.67
C ARG A 104 -12.90 12.60 42.06
N LYS A 105 -11.62 12.79 42.36
CA LYS A 105 -10.76 13.82 41.75
C LYS A 105 -9.71 13.16 40.88
N VAL A 106 -9.63 13.57 39.61
CA VAL A 106 -8.58 13.11 38.69
C VAL A 106 -7.24 13.70 39.15
N VAL A 107 -6.32 12.84 39.55
CA VAL A 107 -4.96 13.18 39.98
C VAL A 107 -4.01 13.20 38.79
N TYR A 108 -4.18 12.25 37.86
CA TYR A 108 -3.36 12.15 36.66
C TYR A 108 -4.23 12.05 35.42
N TYR A 109 -3.93 12.90 34.44
CA TYR A 109 -4.50 12.85 33.11
C TYR A 109 -3.36 12.89 32.07
N PRO A 110 -3.20 11.85 31.25
CA PRO A 110 -2.04 11.69 30.39
C PRO A 110 -1.94 12.85 29.39
N LYS A 111 -0.72 13.32 29.15
CA LYS A 111 -0.43 14.41 28.21
C LYS A 111 -0.35 13.86 26.78
N ILE A 112 -1.47 13.36 26.27
CA ILE A 112 -1.58 12.86 24.89
C ILE A 112 -1.78 14.04 23.94
N PHE A 113 -1.03 14.08 22.85
CA PHE A 113 -1.18 15.09 21.81
C PHE A 113 -1.57 14.48 20.47
N TYR A 114 -2.39 15.22 19.73
CA TYR A 114 -2.87 14.85 18.40
C TYR A 114 -2.53 15.94 17.39
N HIS A 115 -2.00 15.54 16.25
CA HIS A 115 -1.81 16.39 15.09
C HIS A 115 -2.25 15.65 13.82
N TYR A 116 -2.85 16.37 12.88
CA TYR A 116 -3.20 15.83 11.57
C TYR A 116 -2.76 16.79 10.49
N LYS A 117 -1.90 16.31 9.58
CA LYS A 117 -1.31 17.10 8.51
C LYS A 117 -1.03 16.18 7.32
N ASN A 118 -1.42 16.60 6.11
CA ASN A 118 -1.12 15.91 4.85
C ASN A 118 -1.52 14.41 4.84
N GLY A 119 -2.68 14.06 5.42
CA GLY A 119 -3.12 12.66 5.50
C GLY A 119 -2.46 11.84 6.61
N LEU A 120 -1.48 12.40 7.33
CA LEU A 120 -0.83 11.75 8.46
C LEU A 120 -1.44 12.19 9.79
N ILE A 121 -1.77 11.21 10.64
CA ILE A 121 -2.18 11.39 12.02
C ILE A 121 -0.96 11.13 12.90
N HIS A 122 -0.51 12.14 13.65
CA HIS A 122 0.51 11.96 14.68
C HIS A 122 -0.15 11.91 16.05
N VAL A 123 0.11 10.84 16.79
CA VAL A 123 -0.29 10.67 18.19
C VAL A 123 0.94 10.56 19.05
N ARG A 124 1.12 11.53 19.95
CA ARG A 124 2.21 11.53 20.93
C ARG A 124 1.70 11.09 22.29
N LEU A 125 2.27 10.02 22.83
CA LEU A 125 1.94 9.47 24.13
C LEU A 125 3.12 9.69 25.10
N PRO A 126 2.86 10.00 26.38
CA PRO A 126 3.92 10.29 27.34
C PRO A 126 4.69 9.01 27.74
N LEU A 127 6.02 9.13 27.79
CA LEU A 127 6.95 8.17 28.42
C LEU A 127 7.50 8.84 29.69
N ASP A 128 6.68 8.90 30.73
CA ASP A 128 6.97 9.59 31.98
C ASP A 128 7.33 8.64 33.13
N LEU A 129 7.69 7.38 32.83
CA LEU A 129 7.86 6.27 33.79
C LEU A 129 6.62 6.09 34.68
N GLY A 130 5.46 6.60 34.24
CA GLY A 130 4.21 6.46 34.94
C GLY A 130 3.60 5.07 34.80
N PRO A 131 2.52 4.77 35.54
CA PRO A 131 1.88 3.44 35.59
C PRO A 131 1.21 3.00 34.28
N PHE A 132 1.26 3.84 33.25
CA PHE A 132 0.66 3.61 31.94
C PHE A 132 1.71 3.54 30.82
N GLN A 133 3.01 3.70 31.12
CA GLN A 133 4.07 3.76 30.10
C GLN A 133 4.07 2.54 29.19
N ASP A 134 4.07 1.33 29.75
CA ASP A 134 4.11 0.08 28.96
C ASP A 134 2.87 -0.04 28.06
N ARG A 135 1.71 0.37 28.59
CA ARG A 135 0.48 0.45 27.80
C ARG A 135 0.56 1.45 26.66
N PHE A 136 1.27 2.57 26.84
CA PHE A 136 1.50 3.54 25.77
C PHE A 136 2.49 3.02 24.73
N ASN A 137 3.51 2.24 25.12
CA ASN A 137 4.47 1.61 24.22
C ASN A 137 3.85 0.56 23.28
N GLU A 138 2.75 -0.08 23.69
CA GLU A 138 2.08 -1.12 22.90
C GLU A 138 0.77 -0.63 22.26
N MET A 139 0.53 0.68 22.25
CA MET A 139 -0.77 1.25 21.86
C MET A 139 -0.96 1.38 20.34
N ALA A 140 0.10 1.20 19.55
CA ALA A 140 0.09 1.42 18.10
C ALA A 140 -1.05 0.65 17.39
N GLY A 141 -1.12 -0.68 17.56
CA GLY A 141 -2.14 -1.50 16.88
C GLY A 141 -3.57 -1.13 17.27
N GLN A 142 -3.80 -0.76 18.54
CA GLN A 142 -5.11 -0.32 19.00
C GLN A 142 -5.54 1.01 18.37
N LEU A 143 -4.57 1.91 18.10
CA LEU A 143 -4.82 3.18 17.43
C LEU A 143 -5.04 2.98 15.93
N GLU A 144 -4.29 2.07 15.28
CA GLU A 144 -4.55 1.64 13.89
C GLU A 144 -6.00 1.18 13.73
N GLU A 145 -6.47 0.29 14.62
CA GLU A 145 -7.85 -0.20 14.64
C GLU A 145 -8.86 0.93 14.91
N ALA A 146 -8.61 1.75 15.93
CA ALA A 146 -9.55 2.79 16.33
C ALA A 146 -9.75 3.85 15.25
N PHE A 147 -8.69 4.24 14.55
CA PHE A 147 -8.74 5.27 13.50
C PHE A 147 -8.95 4.73 12.11
N PHE A 148 -8.84 3.41 11.91
CA PHE A 148 -8.85 2.78 10.59
C PHE A 148 -7.75 3.35 9.68
N CYS A 149 -6.52 3.35 10.21
CA CYS A 149 -5.32 3.90 9.59
C CYS A 149 -4.14 2.93 9.74
N ASP A 150 -3.07 3.15 8.99
CA ASP A 150 -1.84 2.37 9.14
C ASP A 150 -0.77 3.11 9.89
N LEU A 151 -0.06 2.43 10.78
CA LEU A 151 1.20 2.88 11.34
C LEU A 151 2.24 2.95 10.22
N VAL A 152 2.81 4.14 10.05
CA VAL A 152 3.90 4.45 9.12
C VAL A 152 5.22 4.51 9.87
N GLU A 153 5.23 5.09 11.06
CA GLU A 153 6.46 5.36 11.80
C GLU A 153 6.20 5.34 13.30
N GLU A 154 7.13 4.73 14.03
CA GLU A 154 7.25 4.82 15.48
C GLU A 154 8.57 5.52 15.81
N GLN A 155 8.48 6.70 16.44
CA GLN A 155 9.66 7.47 16.83
C GLN A 155 9.66 7.72 18.35
N ARG A 156 10.79 7.44 19.00
CA ARG A 156 10.99 7.77 20.42
C ARG A 156 11.60 9.17 20.53
N GLU A 157 10.84 10.08 21.13
CA GLU A 157 11.28 11.44 21.49
C GLU A 157 11.57 11.51 23.00
N LYS A 158 12.27 12.55 23.46
CA LYS A 158 12.51 12.78 24.89
C LYS A 158 11.18 12.89 25.65
N ASN A 159 10.88 11.90 26.51
CA ASN A 159 9.65 11.75 27.30
C ASN A 159 8.37 11.42 26.51
N TYR A 160 8.47 11.06 25.22
CA TYR A 160 7.29 10.74 24.40
C TYR A 160 7.59 9.62 23.41
N ILE A 161 6.58 8.82 23.11
CA ILE A 161 6.53 7.97 21.91
C ILE A 161 5.58 8.62 20.92
N CYS A 162 6.03 8.80 19.68
CA CYS A 162 5.25 9.38 18.59
C CYS A 162 4.92 8.29 17.58
N TYR A 163 3.63 8.01 17.43
CA TYR A 163 3.11 7.17 16.36
C TYR A 163 2.59 8.05 15.24
N THR A 164 3.11 7.84 14.03
CA THR A 164 2.63 8.46 12.81
C THR A 164 1.82 7.44 12.03
N PHE A 165 0.55 7.77 11.73
CA PHE A 165 -0.36 6.91 10.99
C PHE A 165 -0.79 7.54 9.66
N LEU A 166 -0.87 6.76 8.59
CA LEU A 166 -1.46 7.13 7.31
C LEU A 166 -2.96 6.89 7.34
N TYR A 167 -3.73 7.98 7.30
CA TYR A 167 -5.18 7.94 7.28
C TYR A 167 -5.70 7.79 5.85
N ASP A 168 -6.71 6.93 5.68
CA ASP A 168 -7.41 6.71 4.39
C ASP A 168 -6.46 6.30 3.26
N VAL A 169 -5.82 5.15 3.46
CA VAL A 169 -4.81 4.59 2.55
C VAL A 169 -5.38 4.34 1.15
N GLU A 170 -6.68 4.03 1.04
CA GLU A 170 -7.36 3.80 -0.23
C GLU A 170 -7.33 5.02 -1.15
N LYS A 171 -7.43 6.25 -0.63
CA LYS A 171 -7.30 7.49 -1.43
C LYS A 171 -5.91 7.69 -2.06
N ASN A 172 -4.92 6.95 -1.56
CA ASN A 172 -3.57 6.97 -2.13
C ASN A 172 -3.41 6.00 -3.29
N ARG A 173 -4.40 5.12 -3.53
CA ARG A 173 -4.44 4.24 -4.70
C ARG A 173 -4.38 5.08 -5.97
N ILE A 174 -3.47 4.71 -6.85
CA ILE A 174 -3.27 5.34 -8.15
C ILE A 174 -3.87 4.46 -9.25
N GLY A 175 -4.15 5.01 -10.43
CA GLY A 175 -4.50 4.20 -11.60
C GLY A 175 -3.28 3.50 -12.20
N ILE A 176 -3.49 2.46 -13.01
CA ILE A 176 -2.42 1.77 -13.74
C ILE A 176 -1.61 2.73 -14.65
N ARG A 177 -2.26 3.73 -15.24
CA ARG A 177 -1.60 4.74 -16.09
C ARG A 177 -0.85 5.81 -15.31
N ASP A 178 -1.08 5.91 -14.00
CA ASP A 178 -0.39 6.85 -13.11
C ASP A 178 0.87 6.23 -12.48
N ILE A 179 1.16 4.95 -12.79
CA ILE A 179 2.40 4.31 -12.37
C ILE A 179 3.56 5.01 -13.08
N THR A 180 4.54 5.45 -12.30
CA THR A 180 5.74 6.10 -12.80
C THR A 180 6.95 5.25 -12.45
N VAL A 181 7.88 5.14 -13.40
CA VAL A 181 9.18 4.49 -13.21
C VAL A 181 10.25 5.54 -13.49
N LYS A 182 11.14 5.77 -12.53
CA LYS A 182 12.25 6.70 -12.68
C LYS A 182 13.45 6.19 -11.88
N ASP A 183 14.63 6.16 -12.50
CA ASP A 183 15.90 5.82 -11.86
C ASP A 183 15.86 4.51 -11.04
N GLY A 184 15.20 3.48 -11.57
CA GLY A 184 15.06 2.19 -10.89
C GLY A 184 14.05 2.17 -9.74
N ILE A 185 13.14 3.16 -9.69
CA ILE A 185 12.10 3.30 -8.68
C ILE A 185 10.73 3.33 -9.35
N ILE A 186 9.86 2.40 -8.97
CA ILE A 186 8.47 2.35 -9.41
C ILE A 186 7.52 2.87 -8.33
N THR A 187 6.66 3.82 -8.66
CA THR A 187 5.61 4.32 -7.76
C THR A 187 4.36 3.46 -7.89
N LEU A 188 4.04 2.67 -6.87
CA LEU A 188 2.92 1.71 -6.86
C LEU A 188 1.65 2.29 -6.21
N MET A 189 1.85 3.30 -5.36
CA MET A 189 0.81 4.07 -4.66
C MET A 189 1.43 5.43 -4.31
N LYS A 190 0.66 6.51 -4.08
CA LYS A 190 1.23 7.87 -3.87
C LYS A 190 2.39 7.96 -2.85
N ASN A 191 2.40 7.07 -1.85
CA ASN A 191 3.40 7.01 -0.79
C ASN A 191 4.11 5.64 -0.68
N VAL A 192 4.00 4.81 -1.72
CA VAL A 192 4.67 3.50 -1.77
C VAL A 192 5.41 3.39 -3.08
N GLN A 193 6.72 3.27 -2.93
CA GLN A 193 7.67 3.16 -4.02
C GLN A 193 8.48 1.90 -3.82
N TRP A 194 8.75 1.18 -4.91
CA TRP A 194 9.68 0.07 -4.91
C TRP A 194 10.92 0.49 -5.68
N ALA A 195 12.04 0.64 -4.98
CA ALA A 195 13.34 0.87 -5.59
C ALA A 195 14.00 -0.47 -5.90
N PHE A 196 13.74 -1.04 -7.07
CA PHE A 196 14.23 -2.37 -7.43
C PHE A 196 15.76 -2.45 -7.54
N ASN A 197 16.45 -1.31 -7.73
CA ASN A 197 17.91 -1.22 -7.66
C ASN A 197 18.47 -1.38 -6.23
N LYS A 198 17.67 -1.03 -5.22
CA LYS A 198 18.09 -1.06 -3.80
C LYS A 198 17.57 -2.29 -3.06
N ALA A 199 16.28 -2.56 -3.24
CA ALA A 199 15.55 -3.70 -2.66
C ALA A 199 15.15 -4.63 -3.81
N PRO A 200 16.09 -5.44 -4.33
CA PRO A 200 15.89 -6.24 -5.53
C PRO A 200 14.89 -7.36 -5.26
N HIS A 201 14.32 -7.87 -6.36
CA HIS A 201 13.37 -8.96 -6.39
C HIS A 201 12.04 -8.67 -5.66
N ALA A 202 10.96 -9.24 -6.18
CA ALA A 202 9.62 -9.10 -5.66
C ALA A 202 8.98 -10.46 -5.41
N ILE A 203 8.39 -10.65 -4.23
CA ILE A 203 7.51 -11.78 -3.93
C ILE A 203 6.09 -11.27 -3.72
N ILE A 204 5.15 -11.79 -4.51
CA ILE A 204 3.76 -11.33 -4.55
C ILE A 204 2.84 -12.49 -4.20
N ILE A 205 2.12 -12.33 -3.10
CA ILE A 205 1.33 -13.40 -2.51
C ILE A 205 -0.13 -13.03 -2.54
N GLY A 206 -0.96 -13.94 -3.03
CA GLY A 206 -2.39 -13.72 -2.99
C GLY A 206 -3.17 -14.94 -3.42
N SER A 207 -4.29 -15.17 -2.73
CA SER A 207 -5.27 -16.16 -3.16
C SER A 207 -5.94 -15.73 -4.46
N THR A 208 -6.56 -16.70 -5.15
CA THR A 208 -7.36 -16.44 -6.35
C THR A 208 -8.39 -15.33 -6.07
N GLY A 209 -8.51 -14.38 -7.01
CA GLY A 209 -9.39 -13.22 -6.87
C GLY A 209 -8.87 -12.09 -5.98
N GLY A 210 -7.70 -12.24 -5.34
CA GLY A 210 -7.06 -11.19 -4.54
C GLY A 210 -6.45 -10.04 -5.35
N GLY A 211 -6.25 -10.23 -6.65
CA GLY A 211 -5.63 -9.25 -7.56
C GLY A 211 -4.16 -9.51 -7.89
N LYS A 212 -3.60 -10.67 -7.49
CA LYS A 212 -2.20 -11.07 -7.74
C LYS A 212 -1.80 -10.93 -9.21
N THR A 213 -2.51 -11.62 -10.11
CA THR A 213 -2.21 -11.63 -11.55
C THR A 213 -2.32 -10.25 -12.18
N TYR A 214 -3.35 -9.47 -11.82
CA TYR A 214 -3.52 -8.09 -12.30
C TYR A 214 -2.40 -7.17 -11.82
N PHE A 215 -1.92 -7.36 -10.59
CA PHE A 215 -0.79 -6.60 -10.07
C PHE A 215 0.52 -6.98 -10.78
N ILE A 216 0.78 -8.27 -11.03
CA ILE A 216 1.91 -8.73 -11.84
C ILE A 216 1.86 -8.11 -13.25
N MET A 217 0.71 -8.17 -13.92
CA MET A 217 0.54 -7.54 -15.24
C MET A 217 0.75 -6.03 -15.20
N SER A 218 0.37 -5.35 -14.11
CA SER A 218 0.63 -3.92 -13.92
C SER A 218 2.12 -3.62 -13.82
N LEU A 219 2.88 -4.48 -13.12
CA LEU A 219 4.35 -4.36 -13.03
C LEU A 219 5.00 -4.56 -14.40
N ILE A 220 4.60 -5.60 -15.14
CA ILE A 220 5.11 -5.84 -16.49
C ILE A 220 4.81 -4.63 -17.38
N TYR A 221 3.57 -4.13 -17.37
CA TYR A 221 3.18 -2.97 -18.18
C TYR A 221 4.02 -1.73 -17.87
N ALA A 222 4.22 -1.41 -16.58
CA ALA A 222 4.98 -0.24 -16.18
C ALA A 222 6.48 -0.34 -16.46
N LEU A 223 7.05 -1.55 -16.37
CA LEU A 223 8.48 -1.79 -16.50
C LEU A 223 8.91 -2.15 -17.94
N LEU A 224 7.98 -2.53 -18.83
CA LEU A 224 8.27 -2.90 -20.21
C LEU A 224 9.12 -1.86 -20.98
N PRO A 225 8.92 -0.54 -20.82
CA PRO A 225 9.75 0.46 -21.49
C PRO A 225 11.21 0.49 -20.98
N TYR A 226 11.49 -0.08 -19.81
CA TYR A 226 12.77 0.07 -19.10
C TYR A 226 13.58 -1.22 -19.05
N GLY A 227 13.04 -2.35 -19.54
CA GLY A 227 13.70 -3.64 -19.37
C GLY A 227 13.16 -4.74 -20.28
N THR A 228 13.87 -5.86 -20.28
CA THR A 228 13.49 -7.10 -20.96
C THR A 228 12.82 -8.07 -19.98
N PHE A 229 12.02 -9.00 -20.50
CA PHE A 229 11.18 -9.88 -19.69
C PHE A 229 11.26 -11.32 -20.14
N ASP A 230 11.39 -12.23 -19.18
CA ASP A 230 11.01 -13.64 -19.32
C ASP A 230 9.76 -13.89 -18.47
N ILE A 231 8.70 -14.45 -19.06
CA ILE A 231 7.40 -14.65 -18.41
C ILE A 231 7.11 -16.14 -18.30
N CYS A 232 7.10 -16.65 -17.08
CA CYS A 232 6.81 -18.05 -16.76
C CYS A 232 5.40 -18.19 -16.19
N ASP A 233 4.53 -18.91 -16.92
CA ASP A 233 3.18 -19.25 -16.50
C ASP A 233 3.01 -20.78 -16.42
N PRO A 234 3.18 -21.38 -15.22
CA PRO A 234 3.08 -22.82 -15.03
C PRO A 234 1.70 -23.39 -15.35
N LYS A 235 0.66 -22.56 -15.33
CA LYS A 235 -0.74 -22.98 -15.50
C LYS A 235 -1.28 -22.68 -16.90
N ARG A 236 -0.48 -22.06 -17.78
CA ARG A 236 -0.93 -21.56 -19.09
C ARG A 236 -2.24 -20.78 -18.99
N ALA A 237 -2.29 -19.83 -18.08
CA ALA A 237 -3.45 -19.01 -17.79
C ALA A 237 -3.34 -17.63 -18.49
N ASP A 238 -3.61 -16.56 -17.74
CA ASP A 238 -3.71 -15.21 -18.29
C ASP A 238 -2.36 -14.68 -18.82
N LEU A 239 -1.24 -15.03 -18.18
CA LEU A 239 0.09 -14.53 -18.58
C LEU A 239 0.63 -15.24 -19.82
N ALA A 240 0.29 -16.52 -20.01
CA ALA A 240 0.66 -17.23 -21.24
C ALA A 240 0.07 -16.58 -22.51
N SER A 241 -1.05 -15.87 -22.40
CA SER A 241 -1.66 -15.18 -23.54
C SER A 241 -0.83 -14.01 -24.07
N LEU A 242 0.16 -13.53 -23.32
CA LEU A 242 1.07 -12.47 -23.73
C LEU A 242 1.99 -12.89 -24.89
N GLU A 243 2.18 -14.19 -25.14
CA GLU A 243 2.99 -14.72 -26.25
C GLU A 243 2.53 -14.22 -27.62
N LYS A 244 1.24 -13.87 -27.76
CA LYS A 244 0.67 -13.33 -29.01
C LYS A 244 1.13 -11.89 -29.31
N ILE A 245 1.83 -11.24 -28.38
CA ILE A 245 2.32 -9.87 -28.51
C ILE A 245 3.77 -9.93 -28.99
N PRO A 246 4.15 -9.21 -30.07
CA PRO A 246 5.45 -9.36 -30.71
C PRO A 246 6.66 -9.28 -29.77
N ILE A 247 6.67 -8.33 -28.81
CA ILE A 247 7.78 -8.16 -27.86
C ILE A 247 7.95 -9.32 -26.88
N PHE A 248 6.90 -10.09 -26.60
CA PHE A 248 6.93 -11.24 -25.70
C PHE A 248 7.03 -12.58 -26.44
N LYS A 249 7.11 -12.55 -27.78
CA LYS A 249 7.29 -13.76 -28.56
C LYS A 249 8.60 -14.44 -28.16
N ASP A 250 8.56 -15.75 -27.95
CA ASP A 250 9.68 -16.56 -27.47
C ASP A 250 10.20 -16.19 -26.07
N GLN A 251 9.52 -15.30 -25.35
CA GLN A 251 9.81 -14.89 -23.97
C GLN A 251 8.78 -15.42 -22.96
N VAL A 252 7.83 -16.24 -23.42
CA VAL A 252 6.78 -16.83 -22.57
C VAL A 252 7.02 -18.32 -22.45
N PHE A 253 7.16 -18.80 -21.21
CA PHE A 253 7.53 -20.17 -20.89
C PHE A 253 6.47 -20.86 -20.03
N TYR A 254 6.26 -22.15 -20.29
CA TYR A 254 5.34 -23.01 -19.56
C TYR A 254 5.89 -24.43 -19.44
N GLY A 255 5.39 -25.21 -18.48
CA GLY A 255 5.81 -26.60 -18.26
C GLY A 255 7.33 -26.74 -18.13
N GLY A 256 7.94 -27.68 -18.87
CA GLY A 256 9.38 -27.91 -18.86
C GLY A 256 10.22 -26.73 -19.40
N GLY A 257 9.63 -25.84 -20.21
CA GLY A 257 10.33 -24.67 -20.75
C GLY A 257 10.77 -23.68 -19.67
N ILE A 258 10.06 -23.65 -18.53
CA ILE A 258 10.41 -22.79 -17.38
C ILE A 258 11.78 -23.18 -16.81
N LEU A 259 12.12 -24.48 -16.79
CA LEU A 259 13.42 -24.93 -16.27
C LEU A 259 14.55 -24.46 -17.19
N SER A 260 14.35 -24.57 -18.50
CA SER A 260 15.30 -24.10 -19.51
C SER A 260 15.50 -22.58 -19.42
N CYS A 261 14.41 -21.82 -19.25
CA CYS A 261 14.46 -20.38 -19.00
C CYS A 261 15.30 -20.05 -17.76
N LEU A 262 15.03 -20.70 -16.61
CA LEU A 262 15.79 -20.50 -15.38
C LEU A 262 17.29 -20.79 -15.56
N ILE A 263 17.63 -21.88 -16.25
CA ILE A 263 19.03 -22.27 -16.49
C ILE A 263 19.72 -21.24 -17.40
N ASN A 264 19.04 -20.81 -18.47
CA ASN A 264 19.59 -19.83 -19.40
C ASN A 264 19.79 -18.48 -18.72
N LEU A 265 18.82 -18.04 -17.93
CA LEU A 265 18.93 -16.78 -17.20
C LEU A 265 20.01 -16.83 -16.12
N ALA A 266 20.18 -17.95 -15.42
CA ALA A 266 21.26 -18.10 -14.45
C ALA A 266 22.65 -18.01 -15.11
N LYS A 267 22.80 -18.58 -16.31
CA LYS A 267 24.02 -18.42 -17.12
C LYS A 267 24.22 -16.98 -17.57
N GLU A 268 23.18 -16.33 -18.09
CA GLU A 268 23.22 -14.93 -18.48
C GLU A 268 23.57 -14.01 -17.30
N THR A 269 23.03 -14.29 -16.11
CA THR A 269 23.37 -13.58 -14.88
C THR A 269 24.87 -13.68 -14.57
N ALA A 270 25.46 -14.88 -14.72
CA ALA A 270 26.90 -15.08 -14.53
C ALA A 270 27.71 -14.33 -15.60
N ASN A 271 27.32 -14.43 -16.88
CA ASN A 271 27.99 -13.74 -17.98
C ASN A 271 27.99 -12.22 -17.80
N ARG A 272 26.84 -11.63 -17.44
CA ARG A 272 26.73 -10.19 -17.14
C ARG A 272 27.61 -9.81 -15.96
N TYR A 273 27.68 -10.66 -14.95
CA TYR A 273 28.50 -10.44 -13.78
C TYR A 273 30.00 -10.46 -14.10
N ASP A 274 30.45 -11.41 -14.91
CA ASP A 274 31.83 -11.49 -15.38
C ASP A 274 32.17 -10.31 -16.30
N PHE A 275 31.25 -9.94 -17.21
CA PHE A 275 31.39 -8.75 -18.06
C PHE A 275 31.63 -7.46 -17.25
N LEU A 276 30.92 -7.29 -16.14
CA LEU A 276 31.11 -6.13 -15.25
C LEU A 276 32.50 -6.10 -14.64
N ARG A 277 33.02 -7.27 -14.21
CA ARG A 277 34.35 -7.39 -13.59
C ARG A 277 35.50 -7.18 -14.57
N GLU A 278 35.27 -7.47 -15.84
CA GLU A 278 36.26 -7.31 -16.91
C GLU A 278 36.35 -5.87 -17.44
N GLN A 279 35.45 -4.96 -17.04
CA GLN A 279 35.52 -3.58 -17.48
C GLN A 279 36.77 -2.87 -16.94
N PRO A 280 37.51 -2.12 -17.78
CA PRO A 280 38.71 -1.40 -17.36
C PRO A 280 38.40 -0.29 -16.34
N GLU A 281 37.17 0.24 -16.36
CA GLU A 281 36.65 1.23 -15.41
C GLU A 281 35.89 0.56 -14.24
N TYR A 282 36.17 -0.72 -13.95
CA TYR A 282 35.51 -1.41 -12.85
C TYR A 282 35.81 -0.74 -11.50
N GLU A 283 34.82 0.02 -11.02
CA GLU A 283 34.85 0.63 -9.71
C GLU A 283 33.93 -0.13 -8.74
N LEU A 284 34.47 -0.43 -7.55
CA LEU A 284 33.73 -1.11 -6.50
C LEU A 284 32.53 -0.26 -6.06
N GLY A 285 31.33 -0.83 -6.20
CA GLY A 285 30.08 -0.21 -5.75
C GLY A 285 29.16 0.28 -6.86
N TYR A 286 29.63 0.32 -8.11
CA TYR A 286 28.77 0.58 -9.27
C TYR A 286 28.01 -0.68 -9.69
N ASP A 287 26.76 -0.48 -10.12
CA ASP A 287 25.88 -1.54 -10.60
C ASP A 287 25.65 -1.43 -12.11
N TYR A 288 24.84 -2.35 -12.64
CA TYR A 288 24.45 -2.43 -14.04
C TYR A 288 24.01 -1.10 -14.68
N THR A 289 23.50 -0.13 -13.92
CA THR A 289 23.06 1.17 -14.44
C THR A 289 24.23 2.02 -14.93
N TYR A 290 25.38 1.94 -14.26
CA TYR A 290 26.61 2.64 -14.65
C TYR A 290 27.14 2.13 -15.99
N TYR A 291 27.04 0.82 -16.22
CA TYR A 291 27.51 0.15 -17.43
C TYR A 291 26.44 0.09 -18.53
N HIS A 292 25.35 0.86 -18.39
CA HIS A 292 24.26 0.96 -19.36
C HIS A 292 23.64 -0.39 -19.76
N LEU A 293 23.67 -1.37 -18.86
CA LEU A 293 23.02 -2.66 -19.10
C LEU A 293 21.51 -2.51 -18.92
N THR A 294 20.75 -3.10 -19.83
CA THR A 294 19.29 -3.12 -19.72
C THR A 294 18.86 -4.09 -18.61
N PRO A 295 18.01 -3.65 -17.65
CA PRO A 295 17.39 -4.53 -16.67
C PRO A 295 16.68 -5.72 -17.34
N HIS A 296 16.84 -6.92 -16.77
CA HIS A 296 16.13 -8.12 -17.19
C HIS A 296 15.26 -8.65 -16.04
N PHE A 297 13.98 -8.83 -16.29
CA PHE A 297 13.00 -9.27 -15.29
C PHE A 297 12.49 -10.67 -15.60
N LEU A 298 12.71 -11.61 -14.69
CA LEU A 298 12.05 -12.92 -14.73
C LEU A 298 10.79 -12.88 -13.89
N VAL A 299 9.64 -13.09 -14.53
CA VAL A 299 8.34 -13.13 -13.88
C VAL A 299 7.85 -14.57 -13.81
N ILE A 300 7.45 -15.05 -12.63
CA ILE A 300 6.87 -16.37 -12.44
C ILE A 300 5.54 -16.22 -11.72
N ASP A 301 4.39 -16.53 -12.35
CA ASP A 301 3.08 -16.27 -11.72
C ASP A 301 2.82 -17.14 -10.48
N GLU A 302 3.19 -18.42 -10.54
CA GLU A 302 2.89 -19.37 -9.47
C GLU A 302 4.05 -20.35 -9.24
N TRP A 303 5.07 -19.87 -8.54
CA TRP A 303 6.25 -20.67 -8.23
C TRP A 303 5.91 -21.96 -7.48
N ALA A 304 5.04 -21.91 -6.48
CA ALA A 304 4.71 -23.10 -5.68
C ALA A 304 4.07 -24.21 -6.52
N ALA A 305 3.21 -23.87 -7.49
CA ALA A 305 2.62 -24.85 -8.39
C ALA A 305 3.64 -25.45 -9.34
N TYR A 306 4.53 -24.61 -9.91
CA TYR A 306 5.63 -25.08 -10.74
C TYR A 306 6.55 -26.00 -9.97
N TYR A 307 7.08 -25.55 -8.84
CA TYR A 307 8.01 -26.30 -8.01
C TYR A 307 7.39 -27.63 -7.55
N ALA A 308 6.10 -27.66 -7.22
CA ALA A 308 5.41 -28.89 -6.85
C ALA A 308 5.35 -29.91 -7.98
N SER A 309 5.23 -29.47 -9.24
CA SER A 309 5.15 -30.34 -10.42
C SER A 309 6.48 -30.98 -10.83
N LEU A 310 7.62 -30.45 -10.36
CA LEU A 310 8.96 -30.92 -10.73
C LEU A 310 9.36 -32.21 -10.01
N ASP A 311 10.20 -33.01 -10.66
CA ASP A 311 10.88 -34.13 -10.02
C ASP A 311 11.99 -33.67 -9.05
N THR A 312 12.58 -34.59 -8.29
CA THR A 312 13.62 -34.27 -7.29
C THR A 312 14.87 -33.62 -7.89
N LYS A 313 15.29 -34.05 -9.09
CA LYS A 313 16.50 -33.54 -9.77
C LYS A 313 16.24 -32.16 -10.34
N GLU A 314 15.08 -31.96 -10.95
CA GLU A 314 14.60 -30.70 -11.47
C GLU A 314 14.40 -29.67 -10.36
N LYS A 315 13.81 -30.05 -9.22
CA LYS A 315 13.67 -29.19 -8.03
C LYS A 315 15.02 -28.64 -7.58
N LYS A 316 16.03 -29.50 -7.46
CA LYS A 316 17.39 -29.11 -7.06
C LYS A 316 18.00 -28.11 -8.06
N LYS A 317 17.81 -28.35 -9.36
CA LYS A 317 18.29 -27.44 -10.42
C LYS A 317 17.57 -26.09 -10.41
N ALA A 318 16.24 -26.12 -10.37
CA ALA A 318 15.41 -24.92 -10.39
C ALA A 318 15.72 -24.02 -9.19
N MET A 319 15.83 -24.62 -7.99
CA MET A 319 16.19 -23.87 -6.78
C MET A 319 17.62 -23.34 -6.85
N GLY A 320 18.58 -24.13 -7.34
CA GLY A 320 19.95 -23.67 -7.54
C GLY A 320 20.05 -22.45 -8.47
N CYS A 321 19.31 -22.47 -9.59
CA CYS A 321 19.26 -21.34 -10.52
C CYS A 321 18.60 -20.12 -9.88
N LEU A 322 17.46 -20.31 -9.20
CA LEU A 322 16.76 -19.23 -8.50
C LEU A 322 17.66 -18.57 -7.44
N ASN A 323 18.42 -19.36 -6.69
CA ASN A 323 19.36 -18.89 -5.67
C ASN A 323 20.48 -18.07 -6.28
N GLN A 324 21.09 -18.57 -7.36
CA GLN A 324 22.14 -17.85 -8.06
C GLN A 324 21.64 -16.49 -8.55
N ILE A 325 20.46 -16.45 -9.17
CA ILE A 325 19.86 -15.20 -9.65
C ILE A 325 19.52 -14.26 -8.48
N ALA A 326 18.94 -14.77 -7.39
CA ALA A 326 18.56 -13.95 -6.24
C ALA A 326 19.78 -13.33 -5.52
N LEU A 327 20.92 -14.03 -5.49
CA LEU A 327 22.14 -13.56 -4.82
C LEU A 327 22.97 -12.60 -5.68
N MET A 328 23.06 -12.86 -6.99
CA MET A 328 23.96 -12.12 -7.89
C MET A 328 23.24 -11.09 -8.76
N GLY A 329 21.92 -11.26 -8.97
CA GLY A 329 21.15 -10.55 -9.97
C GLY A 329 21.15 -9.03 -9.82
N ARG A 330 21.11 -8.52 -8.58
CA ARG A 330 21.10 -7.07 -8.31
C ARG A 330 22.24 -6.32 -9.00
N GLN A 331 23.48 -6.81 -8.88
CA GLN A 331 24.65 -6.11 -9.43
C GLN A 331 24.65 -6.10 -10.96
N CYS A 332 24.11 -7.15 -11.58
CA CYS A 332 24.08 -7.35 -13.03
C CYS A 332 22.72 -7.03 -13.68
N GLY A 333 21.81 -6.39 -12.95
CA GLY A 333 20.53 -5.92 -13.47
C GLY A 333 19.54 -7.03 -13.78
N VAL A 334 19.62 -8.19 -13.11
CA VAL A 334 18.67 -9.29 -13.25
C VAL A 334 17.77 -9.37 -12.02
N PHE A 335 16.46 -9.26 -12.22
CA PHE A 335 15.47 -9.16 -11.16
C PHE A 335 14.43 -10.28 -11.26
N LEU A 336 13.89 -10.70 -10.12
CA LEU A 336 12.90 -11.78 -10.00
C LEU A 336 11.58 -11.16 -9.56
N ILE A 337 10.47 -11.52 -10.19
CA ILE A 337 9.10 -11.20 -9.75
C ILE A 337 8.35 -12.51 -9.60
N LEU A 338 8.27 -12.98 -8.36
CA LEU A 338 7.76 -14.30 -8.01
C LEU A 338 6.37 -14.19 -7.38
N GLY A 339 5.37 -14.64 -8.12
CA GLY A 339 4.01 -14.83 -7.63
C GLY A 339 3.83 -16.18 -6.95
N THR A 340 3.06 -16.22 -5.86
CA THR A 340 2.57 -17.47 -5.29
C THR A 340 1.28 -17.30 -4.48
N GLN A 341 0.51 -18.38 -4.29
CA GLN A 341 -0.61 -18.40 -3.35
C GLN A 341 -0.19 -18.65 -1.90
N ARG A 342 0.89 -19.41 -1.68
CA ARG A 342 1.34 -19.80 -0.34
C ARG A 342 2.86 -19.64 -0.20
N PRO A 343 3.33 -18.90 0.81
CA PRO A 343 4.76 -18.68 1.02
C PRO A 343 5.41 -19.76 1.88
N ASP A 344 4.96 -21.01 1.76
CA ASP A 344 5.45 -22.11 2.61
C ASP A 344 6.94 -22.37 2.33
N THR A 345 7.72 -22.61 3.39
CA THR A 345 9.16 -22.92 3.27
C THR A 345 9.44 -24.19 2.46
N LYS A 346 8.44 -25.05 2.30
CA LYS A 346 8.48 -26.22 1.41
C LYS A 346 8.74 -25.83 -0.06
N TYR A 347 8.27 -24.66 -0.49
CA TYR A 347 8.37 -24.22 -1.88
C TYR A 347 9.47 -23.18 -2.09
N LEU A 348 9.78 -22.37 -1.08
CA LEU A 348 10.82 -21.34 -1.14
C LEU A 348 11.55 -21.26 0.19
N ASP A 349 12.86 -21.53 0.19
CA ASP A 349 13.65 -21.51 1.42
C ASP A 349 13.68 -20.10 2.04
N GLY A 350 13.70 -20.05 3.39
CA GLY A 350 13.69 -18.79 4.13
C GLY A 350 14.84 -17.85 3.74
N ALA A 351 16.06 -18.40 3.60
CA ALA A 351 17.24 -17.63 3.21
C ALA A 351 17.10 -16.99 1.81
N ILE A 352 16.37 -17.61 0.89
CA ILE A 352 16.13 -17.06 -0.44
C ILE A 352 15.08 -15.95 -0.34
N ARG A 353 14.03 -16.20 0.44
CA ARG A 353 12.98 -15.20 0.72
C ARG A 353 13.55 -13.90 1.26
N ASP A 354 14.64 -13.96 2.02
CA ASP A 354 15.33 -12.77 2.53
C ASP A 354 15.95 -11.89 1.45
N ASN A 355 16.25 -12.44 0.26
CA ASN A 355 16.71 -11.68 -0.89
C ASN A 355 15.58 -10.96 -1.64
N PHE A 356 14.30 -11.22 -1.32
CA PHE A 356 13.17 -10.50 -1.89
C PHE A 356 12.87 -9.24 -1.09
N GLY A 357 13.38 -8.12 -1.60
CA GLY A 357 13.22 -6.80 -1.00
C GLY A 357 11.79 -6.26 -1.09
N LEU A 358 11.08 -6.52 -2.20
CA LEU A 358 9.66 -6.21 -2.29
C LEU A 358 8.82 -7.42 -1.87
N ARG A 359 8.02 -7.26 -0.82
CA ARG A 359 7.13 -8.29 -0.30
C ARG A 359 5.70 -7.77 -0.31
N VAL A 360 4.84 -8.39 -1.11
CA VAL A 360 3.44 -7.96 -1.27
C VAL A 360 2.50 -9.09 -0.93
N THR A 361 1.46 -8.78 -0.16
CA THR A 361 0.30 -9.63 0.01
C THR A 361 -0.93 -8.96 -0.58
N LEU A 362 -1.82 -9.72 -1.20
CA LEU A 362 -3.03 -9.25 -1.85
C LEU A 362 -4.20 -10.19 -1.53
N GLY A 363 -5.35 -9.60 -1.21
CA GLY A 363 -6.53 -10.30 -0.75
C GLY A 363 -6.42 -10.79 0.70
N ARG A 364 -7.16 -11.85 1.02
CA ARG A 364 -7.16 -12.44 2.36
C ARG A 364 -5.89 -13.25 2.57
N VAL A 365 -5.16 -12.95 3.63
CA VAL A 365 -3.97 -13.70 4.04
C VAL A 365 -4.17 -14.24 5.46
N SER A 366 -3.74 -15.48 5.68
CA SER A 366 -3.77 -16.11 7.00
C SER A 366 -2.70 -15.50 7.92
N LYS A 367 -2.92 -15.54 9.25
CA LYS A 367 -1.91 -15.10 10.22
C LYS A 367 -0.56 -15.79 10.02
N ALA A 368 -0.58 -17.08 9.71
CA ALA A 368 0.62 -17.86 9.42
C ALA A 368 1.33 -17.35 8.16
N GLY A 369 0.61 -17.19 7.04
CA GLY A 369 1.20 -16.71 5.79
C GLY A 369 1.73 -15.27 5.89
N TYR A 370 1.06 -14.41 6.64
CA TYR A 370 1.55 -13.07 6.93
C TYR A 370 2.86 -13.10 7.73
N LYS A 371 2.91 -13.90 8.80
CA LYS A 371 4.11 -14.05 9.63
C LYS A 371 5.28 -14.66 8.86
N MET A 372 5.00 -15.57 7.92
CA MET A 372 6.06 -16.13 7.05
C MET A 372 6.70 -15.07 6.15
N ILE A 373 5.99 -14.01 5.78
CA ILE A 373 6.51 -13.01 4.83
C ILE A 373 7.08 -11.79 5.51
N PHE A 374 6.41 -11.33 6.55
CA PHE A 374 6.77 -10.09 7.23
C PHE A 374 7.44 -10.31 8.58
N GLU A 375 7.72 -11.58 8.93
CA GLU A 375 8.52 -12.11 10.05
C GLU A 375 8.40 -11.35 11.37
N HIS A 376 9.05 -10.20 11.47
CA HIS A 376 9.18 -9.36 12.65
C HIS A 376 8.01 -8.40 12.88
N THR A 377 7.17 -8.15 11.87
CA THR A 377 6.08 -7.17 12.00
C THR A 377 4.80 -7.82 12.49
N VAL A 378 4.33 -7.42 13.67
CA VAL A 378 3.05 -7.86 14.24
C VAL A 378 2.00 -6.76 14.01
N LYS A 379 1.41 -6.69 12.81
CA LYS A 379 0.20 -5.90 12.59
C LYS A 379 -1.06 -6.74 12.76
N SER A 380 -2.11 -6.12 13.30
CA SER A 380 -3.45 -6.70 13.31
C SER A 380 -3.96 -6.85 11.88
N LEU A 381 -4.10 -8.10 11.40
CA LEU A 381 -4.60 -8.35 10.06
C LEU A 381 -6.07 -7.97 9.94
N PHE A 382 -6.35 -6.94 9.13
CA PHE A 382 -7.69 -6.59 8.72
C PHE A 382 -7.95 -7.03 7.27
N ASN A 383 -8.99 -7.85 7.06
CA ASN A 383 -9.37 -8.33 5.73
C ASN A 383 -10.54 -7.51 5.19
N LYS A 384 -10.25 -6.40 4.50
CA LYS A 384 -11.27 -5.64 3.75
C LYS A 384 -11.64 -6.41 2.48
N PRO A 385 -12.92 -6.47 2.07
CA PRO A 385 -13.35 -7.13 0.83
C PRO A 385 -13.07 -6.24 -0.40
N ILE A 386 -11.86 -5.68 -0.50
CA ILE A 386 -11.46 -4.79 -1.60
C ILE A 386 -10.43 -5.52 -2.46
N LYS A 387 -10.70 -5.62 -3.77
CA LYS A 387 -9.78 -6.29 -4.71
C LYS A 387 -8.51 -5.47 -4.92
N GLY A 388 -7.37 -6.15 -4.90
CA GLY A 388 -6.06 -5.52 -4.96
C GLY A 388 -5.60 -4.89 -3.65
N ARG A 389 -6.33 -5.06 -2.54
CA ARG A 389 -5.89 -4.63 -1.21
C ARG A 389 -5.07 -5.71 -0.53
N GLY A 390 -4.05 -5.33 0.22
CA GLY A 390 -3.33 -6.20 1.13
C GLY A 390 -2.26 -5.45 1.90
N TYR A 391 -1.04 -5.99 1.99
CA TYR A 391 0.07 -5.36 2.70
C TYR A 391 1.36 -5.41 1.88
N ILE A 392 2.22 -4.41 2.05
CA ILE A 392 3.49 -4.28 1.35
C ILE A 392 4.61 -3.95 2.31
N ASP A 393 5.77 -4.52 2.06
CA ASP A 393 7.07 -4.02 2.50
C ASP A 393 7.92 -3.80 1.25
N SER A 394 8.39 -2.58 1.05
CA SER A 394 9.18 -2.16 -0.11
C SER A 394 10.69 -2.20 0.14
N GLY A 395 11.15 -3.02 1.10
CA GLY A 395 12.54 -3.10 1.54
C GLY A 395 12.89 -2.09 2.63
N THR A 396 11.90 -1.75 3.46
CA THR A 396 12.02 -0.78 4.56
C THR A 396 11.82 -1.41 5.93
N ASP A 397 11.55 -2.72 5.98
CA ASP A 397 11.16 -3.48 7.17
C ASP A 397 9.91 -2.93 7.87
N GLN A 398 9.13 -2.10 7.16
CA GLN A 398 7.91 -1.49 7.63
C GLN A 398 6.73 -1.91 6.76
N VAL A 399 5.89 -2.77 7.32
CA VAL A 399 4.70 -3.25 6.61
C VAL A 399 3.59 -2.23 6.64
N ARG A 400 3.04 -1.88 5.47
CA ARG A 400 1.94 -0.91 5.31
C ARG A 400 0.77 -1.55 4.58
N GLU A 401 -0.46 -1.07 4.77
CA GLU A 401 -1.58 -1.43 3.91
C GLU A 401 -1.27 -0.96 2.50
N PHE A 402 -1.61 -1.81 1.55
CA PHE A 402 -1.32 -1.61 0.15
C PHE A 402 -2.57 -1.78 -0.68
N TYR A 403 -2.72 -0.91 -1.67
CA TYR A 403 -3.71 -1.04 -2.71
C TYR A 403 -2.98 -1.06 -4.05
N ALA A 404 -2.96 -2.22 -4.70
CA ALA A 404 -2.44 -2.37 -6.05
C ALA A 404 -3.11 -1.35 -6.99
N PRO A 405 -2.37 -0.80 -7.97
CA PRO A 405 -2.91 0.16 -8.93
C PRO A 405 -4.29 -0.23 -9.45
N PHE A 406 -5.20 0.74 -9.49
CA PHE A 406 -6.57 0.51 -9.93
C PHE A 406 -6.63 0.32 -11.44
N ILE A 407 -7.38 -0.70 -11.85
CA ILE A 407 -7.59 -1.07 -13.25
C ILE A 407 -9.09 -1.06 -13.50
N ASP A 408 -9.53 -0.12 -14.32
CA ASP A 408 -10.89 -0.11 -14.84
C ASP A 408 -10.96 -1.03 -16.06
N ILE A 409 -11.44 -2.25 -15.87
CA ILE A 409 -11.52 -3.29 -16.92
C ILE A 409 -12.41 -2.83 -18.10
N THR A 410 -13.33 -1.88 -17.89
CA THR A 410 -14.16 -1.34 -18.97
C THR A 410 -13.39 -0.41 -19.90
N ARG A 411 -12.29 0.18 -19.42
CA ARG A 411 -11.48 1.17 -20.14
C ARG A 411 -10.06 0.71 -20.43
N PHE A 412 -9.58 -0.31 -19.72
CA PHE A 412 -8.21 -0.80 -19.79
C PHE A 412 -8.22 -2.27 -20.18
N ASN A 413 -7.77 -2.54 -21.41
CA ASN A 413 -7.58 -3.89 -21.92
C ASN A 413 -6.07 -4.17 -22.01
N PHE A 414 -5.58 -5.07 -21.15
CA PHE A 414 -4.15 -5.41 -21.09
C PHE A 414 -3.58 -5.80 -22.46
N PHE A 415 -4.28 -6.62 -23.22
CA PHE A 415 -3.76 -7.10 -24.51
C PHE A 415 -3.59 -5.95 -25.52
N ALA A 416 -4.59 -5.09 -25.63
CA ALA A 416 -4.53 -3.93 -26.51
C ALA A 416 -3.44 -2.93 -26.09
N GLU A 417 -3.34 -2.65 -24.79
CA GLU A 417 -2.35 -1.74 -24.21
C GLU A 417 -0.92 -2.27 -24.37
N PHE A 418 -0.68 -3.55 -24.09
CA PHE A 418 0.63 -4.18 -24.32
C PHE A 418 0.99 -4.23 -25.80
N LYS A 419 0.03 -4.47 -26.70
CA LYS A 419 0.28 -4.44 -28.14
C LYS A 419 0.68 -3.04 -28.60
N GLN A 420 -0.06 -2.02 -28.20
CA GLN A 420 0.27 -0.63 -28.52
C GLN A 420 1.67 -0.25 -28.01
N LEU A 421 2.00 -0.62 -26.77
CA LEU A 421 3.31 -0.35 -26.19
C LEU A 421 4.43 -1.12 -26.90
N SER A 422 4.18 -2.40 -27.25
CA SER A 422 5.08 -3.22 -28.06
C SER A 422 5.37 -2.57 -29.41
N ASP A 423 4.35 -2.09 -30.11
CA ASP A 423 4.50 -1.46 -31.43
C ASP A 423 5.31 -0.16 -31.33
N GLN A 424 5.11 0.63 -30.27
CA GLN A 424 5.89 1.86 -29.99
C GLN A 424 7.37 1.55 -29.73
N LEU A 425 7.68 0.64 -28.81
CA LEU A 425 9.05 0.29 -28.44
C LEU A 425 9.82 -0.34 -29.61
N MET A 426 9.14 -1.15 -30.43
CA MET A 426 9.76 -1.72 -31.63
C MET A 426 10.05 -0.65 -32.68
N ALA A 427 9.17 0.34 -32.85
CA ALA A 427 9.41 1.46 -33.75
C ALA A 427 10.59 2.35 -33.28
N GLU A 428 10.73 2.58 -31.97
CA GLU A 428 11.86 3.31 -31.37
C GLU A 428 13.18 2.57 -31.60
N LYS A 429 13.25 1.26 -31.29
CA LYS A 429 14.45 0.44 -31.57
C LYS A 429 14.88 0.49 -33.04
N ILE A 430 13.92 0.47 -33.98
CA ILE A 430 14.22 0.57 -35.41
C ILE A 430 14.81 1.94 -35.76
N LYS A 431 14.34 3.03 -35.14
CA LYS A 431 14.89 4.38 -35.35
C LYS A 431 16.31 4.49 -34.81
N GLU A 432 16.56 4.04 -33.58
CA GLU A 432 17.90 4.03 -32.97
C GLU A 432 18.89 3.21 -33.81
N THR A 433 18.48 2.05 -34.32
CA THR A 433 19.33 1.20 -35.17
C THR A 433 19.64 1.86 -36.53
N LYS A 434 18.76 2.73 -37.03
CA LYS A 434 18.98 3.47 -38.29
C LYS A 434 19.86 4.71 -38.08
N GLU A 435 19.70 5.42 -36.97
CA GLU A 435 20.50 6.59 -36.62
C GLU A 435 21.93 6.20 -36.20
N GLY A 436 22.10 5.11 -35.45
CA GLY A 436 23.41 4.57 -35.08
C GLY A 436 24.22 3.94 -36.23
N LYS A 437 23.63 3.76 -37.42
CA LYS A 437 24.34 3.34 -38.64
C LYS A 437 24.85 4.51 -39.49
N ASN A 438 24.52 5.74 -39.12
CA ASN A 438 24.94 6.97 -39.80
C ASN A 438 26.04 7.74 -39.03
N VAL A 439 26.69 7.11 -38.05
CA VAL A 439 27.84 7.65 -37.30
C VAL A 439 29.10 6.84 -37.60
#